data_AF-A0A0D3GY76-F1
#
_entry.id   AF-A0A0D3GY76-F1
#
_cell.length_a   1.000
_cell.length_b   1.000
_cell.length_c   1.000
_cell.angle_alpha   90.00
_cell.angle_beta   90.00
_cell.angle_gamma   90.00
#
_symmetry.space_group_name_H-M   'P 1'
#
loop_
_entity.id
_entity.type
_entity.pdbx_description
1 polymer ?
#
loop_
_entity_poly.entity_id
_entity_poly.type
_entity_poly.pdbx_seq_one_letter_code
_entity_poly.pdbx_strand_id
1 'polypeptide(L)'
;MEGSSSNNMAGQSLNWRTQISQEARNTIIEMTMEKLLEEFPVDFPGRMKMIQDNATNEEDKTYMVATSKADYVLRIALQMVNSKSKRNSNPLLPQDSSTPINLQQQHRVAGHMLDQGSSINTRNGSIDRISNLPNELLYAIMSTLPALELVYTGMLSTRWRHLWTSSAYLNIDVNQFGRHRGQKFCNFVNRMLRQRGSSLLDALRLHSADTRDASSWITYAIKRSSKVVEFSEDIDCEPFKLDYGVVDFTSICLKFLVLNNVCIDANVFYPINSSCPALENLELRDCSLENPQHRAPMIMTLPCLEVAIVILDEFFHSTDDLADMDEGEEQDGEEINHGIVSGLTKARSIELIAPLREDKFEMEIWTSPMFDNLISLTLGEWCMSNEFSPLLHFLWYSPLLEDLTLKLNMEVCEYCLQEPPTAPPLVKEFTADYLKKITIYFWLGDERVSKLLTLLAPICKSLEDIKLIPSTPPGVRAFVSRVQRIIK
;
A
#
# COMPACT_ATOMS: atom_id res chain seq x y z
N MET A 1 19.84 -62.40 22.16
CA MET A 1 18.99 -62.69 21.00
C MET A 1 17.56 -62.40 21.44
N GLU A 2 17.23 -61.13 21.67
CA GLU A 2 16.79 -60.14 20.66
C GLU A 2 15.50 -60.56 19.96
N GLY A 3 14.47 -59.73 20.14
CA GLY A 3 13.15 -59.93 19.54
C GLY A 3 12.08 -59.05 20.17
N SER A 4 12.37 -57.76 20.33
CA SER A 4 11.42 -56.73 20.77
C SER A 4 10.39 -56.51 19.65
N SER A 5 9.16 -56.98 19.83
CA SER A 5 8.03 -56.53 19.01
C SER A 5 7.59 -55.14 19.49
N SER A 6 8.27 -54.12 18.96
CA SER A 6 7.90 -52.73 19.12
C SER A 6 6.62 -52.43 18.34
N ASN A 7 5.65 -51.87 19.06
CA ASN A 7 4.41 -51.29 18.55
C ASN A 7 4.67 -50.32 17.39
N ASN A 8 4.14 -50.63 16.20
CA ASN A 8 3.93 -49.65 15.14
C ASN A 8 2.68 -48.81 15.49
N MET A 9 2.87 -47.70 16.20
CA MET A 9 1.98 -46.53 16.09
C MET A 9 2.64 -45.52 15.14
N ALA A 10 2.48 -45.75 13.84
CA ALA A 10 2.69 -44.72 12.83
C ALA A 10 1.34 -44.00 12.63
N GLY A 11 1.31 -42.71 12.95
CA GLY A 11 0.12 -41.87 12.91
C GLY A 11 -0.54 -41.87 11.53
N GLN A 12 -1.80 -42.31 11.47
CA GLN A 12 -2.68 -42.07 10.33
C GLN A 12 -2.84 -40.56 10.18
N SER A 13 -2.34 -40.02 9.07
CA SER A 13 -2.75 -38.71 8.55
C SER A 13 -4.28 -38.73 8.44
N LEU A 14 -4.96 -38.00 9.33
CA LEU A 14 -6.42 -37.93 9.38
C LEU A 14 -6.90 -37.29 8.08
N ASN A 15 -7.57 -38.06 7.23
CA ASN A 15 -8.04 -37.59 5.92
C ASN A 15 -8.91 -36.33 6.11
N TRP A 16 -8.43 -35.18 5.63
CA TRP A 16 -9.11 -33.90 5.86
C TRP A 16 -10.53 -33.85 5.29
N ARG A 17 -10.81 -34.68 4.28
CA ARG A 17 -12.12 -34.81 3.63
C ARG A 17 -13.21 -35.29 4.59
N THR A 18 -12.85 -36.13 5.56
CA THR A 18 -13.80 -36.61 6.59
C THR A 18 -14.00 -35.61 7.73
N GLN A 19 -13.26 -34.50 7.73
CA GLN A 19 -13.35 -33.43 8.73
C GLN A 19 -14.21 -32.25 8.27
N ILE A 20 -14.80 -32.32 7.07
CA ILE A 20 -15.73 -31.32 6.54
C ILE A 20 -17.10 -31.98 6.49
N SER A 21 -18.08 -31.44 7.21
CA SER A 21 -19.44 -31.96 7.21
C SER A 21 -20.12 -31.68 5.86
N GLN A 22 -21.06 -32.53 5.47
CA GLN A 22 -21.88 -32.27 4.28
C GLN A 22 -22.70 -30.97 4.43
N GLU A 23 -23.06 -30.61 5.66
CA GLU A 23 -23.73 -29.35 5.98
C GLU A 23 -22.84 -28.14 5.67
N ALA A 24 -21.55 -28.17 6.06
CA ALA A 24 -20.61 -27.12 5.73
C ALA A 24 -20.40 -26.97 4.22
N ARG A 25 -20.37 -28.09 3.48
CA ARG A 25 -20.31 -28.07 2.00
C ARG A 25 -21.56 -27.45 1.38
N ASN A 26 -22.75 -27.78 1.89
CA ASN A 26 -24.00 -27.20 1.43
C ASN A 26 -24.05 -25.68 1.68
N THR A 27 -23.59 -25.20 2.84
CA THR A 27 -23.50 -23.75 3.11
C THR A 27 -22.51 -23.04 2.20
N ILE A 28 -21.41 -23.70 1.82
CA ILE A 28 -20.47 -23.17 0.82
C ILE A 28 -21.15 -23.05 -0.56
N ILE A 29 -21.90 -24.08 -0.98
CA ILE A 29 -22.66 -24.06 -2.23
C ILE A 29 -23.69 -22.93 -2.23
N GLU A 30 -24.43 -22.72 -1.14
CA GLU A 30 -25.39 -21.62 -1.00
C GLU A 30 -24.72 -20.25 -1.10
N MET A 31 -23.55 -20.06 -0.47
CA MET A 31 -22.78 -18.82 -0.61
C MET A 31 -22.30 -18.57 -2.05
N THR A 32 -21.89 -19.62 -2.76
CA THR A 32 -21.54 -19.53 -4.18
C THR A 32 -22.76 -19.19 -5.03
N MET A 33 -23.93 -19.75 -4.70
CA MET A 33 -25.20 -19.43 -5.37
C MET A 33 -25.60 -17.96 -5.17
N GLU A 34 -25.52 -17.41 -3.96
CA GLU A 34 -25.80 -15.99 -3.69
C GLU A 34 -24.96 -15.07 -4.58
N LYS A 35 -23.67 -15.39 -4.72
CA LYS A 35 -22.76 -14.59 -5.54
C LYS A 35 -23.03 -14.73 -7.04
N LEU A 36 -23.30 -15.95 -7.53
CA LEU A 36 -23.71 -16.17 -8.93
C LEU A 36 -25.06 -15.48 -9.25
N LEU A 37 -25.96 -15.33 -8.27
CA LEU A 37 -27.22 -14.61 -8.45
C LEU A 37 -27.02 -13.11 -8.65
N GLU A 38 -26.01 -12.50 -8.00
CA GLU A 38 -25.61 -11.10 -8.20
C GLU A 38 -25.03 -10.87 -9.61
N GLU A 39 -24.34 -11.86 -10.17
CA GLU A 39 -23.68 -11.76 -11.49
C GLU A 39 -24.62 -11.96 -12.68
N PHE A 40 -25.71 -12.70 -12.47
CA PHE A 40 -26.75 -12.92 -13.47
C PHE A 40 -28.06 -12.24 -13.05
N PRO A 41 -28.19 -10.90 -13.10
CA PRO A 41 -29.36 -10.18 -12.59
C PRO A 41 -30.64 -10.39 -13.41
N VAL A 42 -30.53 -10.93 -14.64
CA VAL A 42 -31.67 -11.19 -15.53
C VAL A 42 -32.37 -12.48 -15.14
N ASP A 43 -33.66 -12.41 -14.84
CA ASP A 43 -34.46 -13.56 -14.40
C ASP A 43 -35.07 -14.33 -15.59
N PHE A 44 -34.93 -15.66 -15.60
CA PHE A 44 -35.46 -16.53 -16.66
C PHE A 44 -35.86 -17.92 -16.13
N PRO A 45 -36.80 -18.63 -16.79
CA PRO A 45 -37.23 -19.96 -16.37
C PRO A 45 -36.05 -20.95 -16.34
N GLY A 46 -35.79 -21.54 -15.16
CA GLY A 46 -34.68 -22.48 -14.96
C GLY A 46 -33.37 -21.87 -14.46
N ARG A 47 -33.29 -20.53 -14.31
CA ARG A 47 -32.12 -19.81 -13.76
C ARG A 47 -31.64 -20.38 -12.43
N MET A 48 -32.55 -20.56 -11.48
CA MET A 48 -32.19 -21.04 -10.13
C MET A 48 -31.58 -22.44 -10.16
N LYS A 49 -32.13 -23.33 -11.00
CA LYS A 49 -31.63 -24.69 -11.15
C LYS A 49 -30.25 -24.71 -11.82
N MET A 50 -30.06 -23.90 -12.86
CA MET A 50 -28.76 -23.76 -13.52
C MET A 50 -27.67 -23.22 -12.57
N ILE A 51 -28.00 -22.20 -11.76
CA ILE A 51 -27.07 -21.63 -10.77
C ILE A 51 -26.72 -22.66 -9.70
N GLN A 52 -27.70 -23.42 -9.21
CA GLN A 52 -27.48 -24.49 -8.23
C GLN A 52 -26.60 -25.62 -8.80
N ASP A 53 -26.88 -26.07 -10.02
CA ASP A 53 -26.12 -27.13 -10.70
C ASP A 53 -24.66 -26.68 -10.94
N ASN A 54 -24.44 -25.41 -11.29
CA ASN A 54 -23.11 -24.82 -11.44
C ASN A 54 -22.35 -24.73 -10.12
N ALA A 55 -22.98 -24.16 -9.08
CA ALA A 55 -22.35 -24.01 -7.77
C ALA A 55 -21.97 -25.37 -7.16
N THR A 56 -22.83 -26.38 -7.32
CA THR A 56 -22.57 -27.75 -6.86
C THR A 56 -21.40 -28.37 -7.63
N ASN A 57 -21.40 -28.27 -8.97
CA ASN A 57 -20.31 -28.80 -9.78
C ASN A 57 -18.96 -28.13 -9.49
N GLU A 58 -18.94 -26.82 -9.22
CA GLU A 58 -17.71 -26.09 -8.92
C GLU A 58 -17.15 -26.43 -7.55
N GLU A 59 -18.00 -26.60 -6.54
CA GLU A 59 -17.59 -27.05 -5.21
C GLU A 59 -17.09 -28.50 -5.27
N ASP A 60 -17.80 -29.41 -5.94
CA ASP A 60 -17.41 -30.82 -6.07
C ASP A 60 -16.05 -30.97 -6.76
N LYS A 61 -15.82 -30.23 -7.86
CA LYS A 61 -14.50 -30.19 -8.52
C LYS A 61 -13.42 -29.71 -7.56
N THR A 62 -13.68 -28.66 -6.79
CA THR A 62 -12.73 -28.09 -5.83
C THR A 62 -12.43 -29.07 -4.70
N TYR A 63 -13.45 -29.76 -4.17
CA TYR A 63 -13.32 -30.80 -3.15
C TYR A 63 -12.48 -32.00 -3.62
N MET A 64 -12.63 -32.37 -4.89
CA MET A 64 -11.87 -33.46 -5.50
C MET A 64 -10.41 -33.09 -5.76
N VAL A 65 -10.14 -31.90 -6.28
CA VAL A 65 -8.79 -31.47 -6.67
C VAL A 65 -7.94 -30.99 -5.49
N ALA A 66 -8.56 -30.48 -4.41
CA ALA A 66 -7.81 -29.95 -3.27
C ALA A 66 -6.93 -31.02 -2.58
N THR A 67 -5.73 -30.62 -2.22
CA THR A 67 -4.69 -31.47 -1.62
C THR A 67 -4.73 -31.45 -0.09
N SER A 68 -5.28 -30.40 0.52
CA SER A 68 -5.42 -30.24 1.97
C SER A 68 -6.66 -29.43 2.35
N LYS A 69 -7.04 -29.44 3.64
CA LYS A 69 -8.14 -28.60 4.17
C LYS A 69 -7.91 -27.11 3.90
N ALA A 70 -6.66 -26.65 4.05
CA ALA A 70 -6.29 -25.26 3.82
C ALA A 70 -6.37 -24.89 2.32
N ASP A 71 -5.94 -25.79 1.45
CA ASP A 71 -6.03 -25.65 -0.02
C ASP A 71 -7.49 -25.61 -0.48
N TYR A 72 -8.36 -26.47 0.07
CA TYR A 72 -9.81 -26.44 -0.21
C TYR A 72 -10.45 -25.12 0.19
N VAL A 73 -10.23 -24.65 1.43
CA VAL A 73 -10.74 -23.36 1.93
C VAL A 73 -10.33 -22.21 1.02
N LEU A 74 -9.07 -22.20 0.60
CA LEU A 74 -8.51 -21.12 -0.19
C LEU A 74 -9.05 -21.09 -1.61
N ARG A 75 -9.22 -22.25 -2.26
CA ARG A 75 -9.81 -22.35 -3.61
C ARG A 75 -11.28 -21.92 -3.62
N ILE A 76 -12.05 -22.30 -2.61
CA ILE A 76 -13.43 -21.83 -2.43
C ILE A 76 -13.46 -20.32 -2.25
N ALA A 77 -12.61 -19.78 -1.37
CA ALA A 77 -12.54 -18.35 -1.13
C ALA A 77 -12.12 -17.54 -2.38
N LEU A 78 -11.31 -18.13 -3.26
CA LEU A 78 -10.93 -17.52 -4.55
C LEU A 78 -12.03 -17.56 -5.61
N GLN A 79 -12.80 -18.64 -5.69
CA GLN A 79 -13.98 -18.68 -6.56
C GLN A 79 -14.96 -17.57 -6.18
N MET A 80 -15.08 -17.28 -4.89
CA MET A 80 -15.86 -16.16 -4.38
C MET A 80 -15.25 -14.78 -4.66
N VAL A 81 -14.14 -14.68 -5.39
CA VAL A 81 -13.49 -13.40 -5.73
C VAL A 81 -13.35 -13.23 -7.25
N ASN A 82 -12.99 -14.29 -7.98
CA ASN A 82 -12.60 -14.22 -9.40
C ASN A 82 -13.73 -14.39 -10.44
N SER A 83 -15.00 -14.39 -10.03
CA SER A 83 -16.13 -14.71 -10.91
C SER A 83 -16.46 -13.65 -11.99
N LYS A 84 -15.64 -12.59 -12.12
CA LYS A 84 -15.75 -11.55 -13.17
C LYS A 84 -15.21 -11.94 -14.57
N SER A 85 -14.47 -13.05 -14.75
CA SER A 85 -13.64 -13.25 -15.97
C SER A 85 -14.20 -14.17 -17.09
N LYS A 86 -15.52 -14.26 -17.30
CA LYS A 86 -16.07 -14.86 -18.54
C LYS A 86 -17.22 -14.02 -19.11
N ARG A 87 -16.90 -13.02 -19.94
CA ARG A 87 -17.86 -12.36 -20.83
C ARG A 87 -17.50 -12.65 -22.29
N ASN A 88 -18.48 -13.08 -23.09
CA ASN A 88 -18.69 -12.57 -24.45
C ASN A 88 -20.03 -13.06 -25.04
N SER A 89 -20.99 -12.15 -25.17
CA SER A 89 -21.73 -11.83 -26.41
C SER A 89 -22.86 -10.82 -26.11
N ASN A 90 -22.70 -9.59 -26.59
CA ASN A 90 -23.72 -8.53 -26.63
C ASN A 90 -24.94 -8.95 -27.48
N PRO A 91 -26.15 -8.41 -27.21
CA PRO A 91 -26.57 -7.19 -27.92
C PRO A 91 -27.40 -6.17 -27.10
N LEU A 92 -27.00 -4.90 -27.25
CA LEU A 92 -27.80 -3.66 -27.44
C LEU A 92 -29.19 -3.53 -26.78
N LEU A 93 -29.34 -2.52 -25.91
CA LEU A 93 -30.62 -1.81 -25.70
C LEU A 93 -30.40 -0.29 -25.57
N PRO A 94 -31.39 0.53 -26.00
CA PRO A 94 -31.29 1.99 -26.07
C PRO A 94 -31.73 2.69 -24.77
N GLN A 95 -31.27 3.93 -24.65
CA GLN A 95 -31.61 4.90 -23.60
C GLN A 95 -33.08 5.34 -23.66
N ASP A 96 -33.68 5.68 -22.51
CA ASP A 96 -34.31 7.00 -22.32
C ASP A 96 -34.86 7.26 -20.90
N SER A 97 -34.50 8.45 -20.40
CA SER A 97 -35.20 9.46 -19.58
C SER A 97 -36.16 9.10 -18.41
N SER A 98 -35.93 9.72 -17.23
CA SER A 98 -36.72 10.87 -16.69
C SER A 98 -36.65 11.05 -15.14
N THR A 99 -36.02 12.16 -14.74
CA THR A 99 -36.37 13.17 -13.69
C THR A 99 -36.83 12.85 -12.25
N PRO A 100 -36.63 13.80 -11.29
CA PRO A 100 -36.33 13.53 -9.88
C PRO A 100 -37.49 13.79 -8.91
N ILE A 101 -37.38 13.30 -7.68
CA ILE A 101 -38.25 13.67 -6.56
C ILE A 101 -37.40 14.16 -5.38
N ASN A 102 -37.66 15.42 -5.01
CA ASN A 102 -37.21 16.11 -3.81
C ASN A 102 -38.21 15.84 -2.69
N LEU A 103 -37.76 15.56 -1.46
CA LEU A 103 -38.57 15.72 -0.25
C LEU A 103 -37.68 16.15 0.92
N GLN A 104 -38.05 17.32 1.43
CA GLN A 104 -37.46 18.05 2.54
C GLN A 104 -37.79 17.48 3.93
N GLN A 105 -36.89 17.81 4.85
CA GLN A 105 -37.08 18.17 6.27
C GLN A 105 -37.45 17.09 7.30
N GLN A 106 -36.63 17.03 8.36
CA GLN A 106 -37.12 17.09 9.75
C GLN A 106 -36.08 17.68 10.72
N HIS A 107 -36.61 18.46 11.68
CA HIS A 107 -35.94 19.25 12.71
C HIS A 107 -35.50 18.46 13.97
N ARG A 108 -34.50 19.00 14.70
CA ARG A 108 -34.54 19.54 16.11
C ARG A 108 -33.37 19.13 17.04
N VAL A 109 -32.64 20.17 17.48
CA VAL A 109 -32.35 20.63 18.89
C VAL A 109 -31.53 19.78 19.86
N ALA A 110 -30.36 20.31 20.26
CA ALA A 110 -29.92 20.72 21.63
C ALA A 110 -28.38 20.74 21.68
N GLY A 111 -27.71 21.86 21.94
CA GLY A 111 -27.33 22.23 23.30
C GLY A 111 -26.29 23.37 23.27
N HIS A 112 -26.64 24.46 23.93
CA HIS A 112 -25.81 25.61 24.26
C HIS A 112 -25.34 25.45 25.72
N MET A 113 -24.21 26.07 26.09
CA MET A 113 -23.63 26.34 27.43
C MET A 113 -22.19 25.82 27.54
N LEU A 114 -21.18 26.55 28.04
CA LEU A 114 -21.05 27.90 28.56
C LEU A 114 -19.55 28.29 28.51
N ASP A 115 -19.31 29.55 28.23
CA ASP A 115 -18.11 30.31 28.58
C ASP A 115 -18.10 30.58 30.10
N GLN A 116 -16.94 30.44 30.73
CA GLN A 116 -16.52 31.25 31.89
C GLN A 116 -15.10 30.87 32.34
N GLY A 117 -14.17 31.79 32.11
CA GLY A 117 -12.98 31.90 32.93
C GLY A 117 -13.34 32.39 34.34
N SER A 118 -12.77 31.76 35.37
CA SER A 118 -12.59 32.43 36.65
C SER A 118 -11.37 31.87 37.38
N SER A 119 -10.52 32.81 37.78
CA SER A 119 -9.39 32.63 38.68
C SER A 119 -9.89 32.14 40.04
N ILE A 120 -9.43 30.97 40.49
CA ILE A 120 -9.59 30.54 41.88
C ILE A 120 -8.20 30.39 42.49
N ASN A 121 -7.84 31.40 43.27
CA ASN A 121 -6.80 31.35 44.27
C ASN A 121 -7.38 30.61 45.49
N THR A 122 -7.03 29.34 45.69
CA THR A 122 -7.20 28.68 46.99
C THR A 122 -5.90 28.00 47.40
N ARG A 123 -5.32 28.53 48.48
CA ARG A 123 -4.16 28.00 49.18
C ARG A 123 -4.50 26.63 49.75
N ASN A 124 -3.98 25.59 49.10
CA ASN A 124 -3.41 24.41 49.74
C ASN A 124 -2.28 23.94 48.84
N GLY A 125 -1.04 23.98 49.35
CA GLY A 125 0.18 23.75 48.60
C GLY A 125 0.36 22.29 48.15
N SER A 126 -0.47 21.82 47.22
CA SER A 126 -0.06 20.75 46.32
C SER A 126 1.08 21.32 45.50
N ILE A 127 2.32 20.95 45.85
CA ILE A 127 3.51 21.32 45.09
C ILE A 127 3.23 20.97 43.63
N ASP A 128 3.28 21.97 42.75
CA ASP A 128 3.14 21.77 41.31
C ASP A 128 4.40 21.07 40.79
N ARG A 129 4.42 19.75 40.98
CA ARG A 129 5.58 18.90 40.64
C ARG A 129 5.84 18.87 39.14
N ILE A 130 4.80 19.09 38.33
CA ILE A 130 4.85 19.05 36.87
C ILE A 130 5.47 20.35 36.34
N SER A 131 5.06 21.52 36.85
CA SER A 131 5.72 22.79 36.50
C SER A 131 7.14 22.92 37.05
N ASN A 132 7.55 22.10 38.01
CA ASN A 132 8.90 22.09 38.57
C ASN A 132 9.87 21.15 37.83
N LEU A 133 9.42 20.40 36.82
CA LEU A 133 10.30 19.54 36.03
C LEU A 133 11.34 20.36 35.23
N PRO A 134 12.56 19.84 35.02
CA PRO A 134 13.52 20.38 34.06
C PRO A 134 12.96 20.41 32.64
N ASN A 135 13.38 21.38 31.83
CA ASN A 135 12.86 21.55 30.46
C ASN A 135 13.09 20.29 29.61
N GLU A 136 14.18 19.57 29.83
CA GLU A 136 14.52 18.35 29.11
C GLU A 136 13.44 17.28 29.28
N LEU A 137 12.92 17.11 30.51
CA LEU A 137 11.82 16.18 30.78
C LEU A 137 10.49 16.70 30.22
N LEU A 138 10.28 18.02 30.22
CA LEU A 138 9.09 18.62 29.61
C LEU A 138 9.05 18.38 28.10
N TYR A 139 10.18 18.59 27.40
CA TYR A 139 10.29 18.30 25.98
C TYR A 139 10.15 16.81 25.68
N ALA A 140 10.71 15.94 26.53
CA ALA A 140 10.52 14.50 26.39
C ALA A 140 9.04 14.10 26.50
N ILE A 141 8.31 14.60 27.50
CA ILE A 141 6.87 14.37 27.61
C ILE A 141 6.15 14.91 26.37
N MET A 142 6.40 16.17 25.99
CA MET A 142 5.75 16.81 24.84
C MET A 142 6.01 16.08 23.52
N SER A 143 7.20 15.50 23.33
CA SER A 143 7.56 14.77 22.12
C SER A 143 6.73 13.50 21.90
N THR A 144 6.13 12.97 22.97
CA THR A 144 5.26 11.80 22.92
C THR A 144 3.78 12.13 22.72
N LEU A 145 3.41 13.41 22.87
CA LEU A 145 2.01 13.82 22.84
C LEU A 145 1.55 14.12 21.41
N PRO A 146 0.33 13.72 21.04
CA PRO A 146 -0.29 14.23 19.83
C PRO A 146 -0.52 15.75 19.91
N ALA A 147 -0.53 16.41 18.76
CA ALA A 147 -0.49 17.86 18.63
C ALA A 147 -1.65 18.56 19.36
N LEU A 148 -2.85 17.97 19.37
CA LEU A 148 -4.00 18.52 20.07
C LEU A 148 -3.76 18.55 21.58
N GLU A 149 -3.33 17.42 22.15
CA GLU A 149 -2.97 17.30 23.57
C GLU A 149 -1.78 18.19 23.92
N LEU A 150 -0.78 18.24 23.04
CA LEU A 150 0.40 19.10 23.16
C LEU A 150 0.01 20.57 23.33
N VAL A 151 -0.92 21.09 22.52
CA VAL A 151 -1.45 22.45 22.67
C VAL A 151 -2.24 22.60 23.98
N TYR A 152 -3.05 21.60 24.34
CA TYR A 152 -3.80 21.61 25.61
C TYR A 152 -2.90 21.61 26.84
N THR A 153 -1.67 21.10 26.76
CA THR A 153 -0.72 21.20 27.88
C THR A 153 -0.43 22.66 28.26
N GLY A 154 -0.59 23.60 27.32
CA GLY A 154 -0.48 25.04 27.59
C GLY A 154 -1.55 25.59 28.54
N MET A 155 -2.62 24.83 28.79
CA MET A 155 -3.66 25.16 29.77
C MET A 155 -3.35 24.61 31.18
N LEU A 156 -2.43 23.66 31.30
CA LEU A 156 -2.10 23.01 32.57
C LEU A 156 -1.28 23.92 33.49
N SER A 157 -0.46 24.81 32.91
CA SER A 157 0.40 25.74 33.66
C SER A 157 0.86 26.92 32.79
N THR A 158 1.09 28.07 33.42
CA THR A 158 1.66 29.25 32.76
C THR A 158 3.03 28.99 32.14
N ARG A 159 3.82 28.09 32.74
CA ARG A 159 5.14 27.70 32.21
C ARG A 159 5.00 26.95 30.89
N TRP A 160 3.97 26.13 30.72
CA TRP A 160 3.79 25.27 29.54
C TRP A 160 3.10 25.99 28.39
N ARG A 161 2.43 27.11 28.66
CA ARG A 161 1.68 27.93 27.69
C ARG A 161 2.44 28.23 26.39
N HIS A 162 3.76 28.39 26.48
CA HIS A 162 4.63 28.72 25.35
C HIS A 162 5.71 27.65 25.08
N LEU A 163 5.76 26.57 25.85
CA LEU A 163 6.80 25.54 25.62
C LEU A 163 6.48 24.68 24.40
N TRP A 164 5.20 24.37 24.19
CA TRP A 164 4.78 23.56 23.07
C TRP A 164 5.08 24.21 21.71
N THR A 165 5.14 25.56 21.64
CA THR A 165 5.47 26.27 20.39
C THR A 165 6.90 26.01 19.92
N SER A 166 7.78 25.55 20.82
CA SER A 166 9.17 25.19 20.54
C SER A 166 9.42 23.69 20.54
N SER A 167 8.38 22.85 20.61
CA SER A 167 8.54 21.39 20.54
C SER A 167 9.21 20.99 19.23
N ALA A 168 10.25 20.15 19.26
CA ALA A 168 10.92 19.68 18.04
C ALA A 168 10.11 18.61 17.29
N TYR A 169 9.05 18.07 17.90
CA TYR A 169 8.25 16.98 17.34
C TYR A 169 6.79 17.41 17.26
N LEU A 170 6.16 17.17 16.11
CA LEU A 170 4.75 17.40 15.88
C LEU A 170 4.11 16.12 15.34
N ASN A 171 3.12 15.60 16.06
CA ASN A 171 2.30 14.47 15.61
C ASN A 171 0.84 14.93 15.48
N ILE A 172 0.43 15.26 14.26
CA ILE A 172 -0.88 15.81 13.94
C ILE A 172 -1.70 14.72 13.28
N ASP A 173 -2.84 14.37 13.87
CA ASP A 173 -3.71 13.31 13.36
C ASP A 173 -5.17 13.77 13.36
N VAL A 174 -5.76 13.76 12.17
CA VAL A 174 -7.14 14.17 11.91
C VAL A 174 -8.17 13.34 12.68
N ASN A 175 -7.86 12.08 13.03
CA ASN A 175 -8.78 11.19 13.75
C ASN A 175 -9.13 11.71 15.14
N GLN A 176 -8.25 12.54 15.74
CA GLN A 176 -8.50 13.23 17.01
C GLN A 176 -9.67 14.21 16.94
N PHE A 177 -10.08 14.62 15.73
CA PHE A 177 -11.17 15.57 15.52
C PHE A 177 -12.53 14.89 15.32
N GLY A 178 -12.60 13.55 15.37
CA GLY A 178 -13.86 12.80 15.33
C GLY A 178 -14.67 13.10 14.09
N ARG A 179 -15.90 13.64 14.23
CA ARG A 179 -16.78 14.06 13.11
C ARG A 179 -16.42 15.44 12.53
N HIS A 180 -15.39 16.10 13.05
CA HIS A 180 -15.00 17.45 12.65
C HIS A 180 -13.68 17.48 11.87
N ARG A 181 -13.44 16.46 11.04
CA ARG A 181 -12.19 16.24 10.28
C ARG A 181 -11.91 17.28 9.19
N GLY A 182 -12.93 17.98 8.71
CA GLY A 182 -12.76 19.04 7.70
C GLY A 182 -12.17 20.34 8.27
N GLN A 183 -12.81 21.48 7.99
CA GLN A 183 -12.24 22.81 8.27
C GLN A 183 -11.72 23.06 9.71
N LYS A 184 -12.27 22.41 10.74
CA LYS A 184 -11.78 22.57 12.12
C LYS A 184 -10.34 22.06 12.28
N PHE A 185 -10.03 20.93 11.64
CA PHE A 185 -8.68 20.37 11.60
C PHE A 185 -7.72 21.35 10.91
N CYS A 186 -8.04 21.79 9.69
CA CYS A 186 -7.20 22.73 8.94
C CYS A 186 -6.98 24.03 9.71
N ASN A 187 -8.04 24.60 10.31
CA ASN A 187 -7.93 25.80 11.13
C ASN A 187 -7.04 25.61 12.36
N PHE A 188 -7.11 24.44 13.00
CA PHE A 188 -6.25 24.08 14.11
C PHE A 188 -4.79 24.03 13.67
N VAL A 189 -4.48 23.26 12.63
CA VAL A 189 -3.10 23.10 12.11
C VAL A 189 -2.54 24.46 11.67
N ASN A 190 -3.29 25.21 10.86
CA ASN A 190 -2.87 26.54 10.41
C ASN A 190 -2.63 27.51 11.58
N ARG A 191 -3.47 27.48 12.63
CA ARG A 191 -3.25 28.32 13.82
C ARG A 191 -2.03 27.86 14.60
N MET A 192 -1.84 26.55 14.76
CA MET A 192 -0.70 25.96 15.46
C MET A 192 0.63 26.35 14.79
N LEU A 193 0.76 26.12 13.48
CA LEU A 193 1.97 26.44 12.73
C LEU A 193 2.28 27.95 12.73
N ARG A 194 1.25 28.80 12.63
CA ARG A 194 1.40 30.27 12.77
C ARG A 194 1.93 30.67 14.13
N GLN A 195 1.45 30.05 15.22
CA GLN A 195 1.91 30.35 16.57
C GLN A 195 3.34 29.86 16.83
N ARG A 196 3.75 28.75 16.21
CA ARG A 196 5.13 28.26 16.26
C ARG A 196 6.12 29.15 15.51
N GLY A 197 5.68 29.82 14.46
CA GLY A 197 6.50 30.74 13.68
C GLY A 197 7.71 30.05 13.07
N SER A 198 8.91 30.55 13.40
CA SER A 198 10.19 30.05 12.86
C SER A 198 10.90 29.02 13.74
N SER A 199 10.20 28.45 14.72
CA SER A 199 10.78 27.42 15.60
C SER A 199 11.23 26.19 14.79
N LEU A 200 12.40 25.66 15.13
CA LEU A 200 12.94 24.45 14.48
C LEU A 200 12.02 23.26 14.72
N LEU A 201 12.06 22.33 13.78
CA LEU A 201 11.32 21.09 13.80
C LEU A 201 12.29 19.98 13.43
N ASP A 202 12.35 18.91 14.22
CA ASP A 202 13.12 17.71 13.90
C ASP A 202 12.26 16.69 13.15
N ALA A 203 10.97 16.58 13.49
CA ALA A 203 10.04 15.66 12.85
C ALA A 203 8.60 16.22 12.77
N LEU A 204 7.99 16.07 11.59
CA LEU A 204 6.56 16.21 11.38
C LEU A 204 5.97 14.83 11.03
N ARG A 205 4.96 14.42 11.79
CA ARG A 205 4.03 13.35 11.41
C ARG A 205 2.66 13.97 11.23
N LEU A 206 2.07 13.76 10.06
CA LEU A 206 0.81 14.38 9.67
C LEU A 206 -0.08 13.34 9.01
N HIS A 207 -1.18 13.02 9.68
CA HIS A 207 -2.27 12.26 9.11
C HIS A 207 -3.47 13.18 8.87
N SER A 208 -3.88 13.32 7.61
CA SER A 208 -4.99 14.16 7.18
C SER A 208 -6.17 13.34 6.66
N ALA A 209 -7.27 14.05 6.37
CA ALA A 209 -8.37 13.53 5.58
C ALA A 209 -8.94 14.71 4.75
N ASP A 210 -8.97 14.57 3.43
CA ASP A 210 -9.60 15.50 2.48
C ASP A 210 -9.24 16.98 2.73
N THR A 211 -7.95 17.30 2.60
CA THR A 211 -7.44 18.67 2.80
C THR A 211 -6.61 19.13 1.62
N ARG A 212 -6.71 20.42 1.28
CA ARG A 212 -5.84 21.06 0.26
C ARG A 212 -4.61 21.73 0.86
N ASP A 213 -4.57 21.88 2.17
CA ASP A 213 -3.53 22.67 2.85
C ASP A 213 -2.25 21.84 3.14
N ALA A 214 -2.27 20.52 2.96
CA ALA A 214 -1.19 19.63 3.36
C ALA A 214 0.16 19.97 2.71
N SER A 215 0.18 20.35 1.42
CA SER A 215 1.40 20.83 0.75
C SER A 215 2.05 21.99 1.50
N SER A 216 1.26 22.95 2.00
CA SER A 216 1.79 24.09 2.76
C SER A 216 2.36 23.68 4.11
N TRP A 217 1.79 22.66 4.74
CA TRP A 217 2.24 22.12 6.03
C TRP A 217 3.54 21.33 5.88
N ILE A 218 3.66 20.56 4.80
CA ILE A 218 4.90 19.88 4.41
C ILE A 218 6.00 20.91 4.14
N THR A 219 5.72 21.94 3.35
CA THR A 219 6.67 23.06 3.11
C THR A 219 7.12 23.72 4.40
N TYR A 220 6.20 23.94 5.33
CA TYR A 220 6.55 24.49 6.65
C TYR A 220 7.58 23.61 7.35
N ALA A 221 7.37 22.28 7.42
CA ALA A 221 8.30 21.38 8.08
C ALA A 221 9.69 21.38 7.43
N ILE A 222 9.75 21.29 6.10
CA ILE A 222 11.01 21.28 5.34
C ILE A 222 11.80 22.58 5.61
N LYS A 223 11.12 23.74 5.57
CA LYS A 223 11.72 25.06 5.87
C LYS A 223 12.13 25.28 7.33
N ARG A 224 11.79 24.36 8.23
CA ARG A 224 12.15 24.41 9.65
C ARG A 224 13.17 23.34 10.02
N SER A 225 13.90 22.85 9.02
CA SER A 225 15.01 21.89 9.17
C SER A 225 14.57 20.52 9.66
N SER A 226 13.34 20.12 9.34
CA SER A 226 12.83 18.78 9.65
C SER A 226 13.71 17.72 9.01
N LYS A 227 14.10 16.74 9.83
CA LYS A 227 14.83 15.54 9.42
C LYS A 227 13.86 14.45 8.95
N VAL A 228 12.66 14.45 9.52
CA VAL A 228 11.62 13.47 9.23
C VAL A 228 10.34 14.20 8.80
N VAL A 229 9.79 13.82 7.66
CA VAL A 229 8.46 14.24 7.23
C VAL A 229 7.69 12.97 6.86
N GLU A 230 6.71 12.65 7.68
CA GLU A 230 5.76 11.56 7.42
C GLU A 230 4.39 12.18 7.16
N PHE A 231 3.85 11.97 5.97
CA PHE A 231 2.54 12.42 5.55
C PHE A 231 1.69 11.22 5.13
N SER A 232 0.43 11.20 5.55
CA SER A 232 -0.52 10.15 5.18
C SER A 232 -1.91 10.73 5.01
N GLU A 233 -2.50 10.56 3.84
CA GLU A 233 -3.93 10.82 3.64
C GLU A 233 -4.74 9.60 4.07
N ASP A 234 -5.93 9.82 4.63
CA ASP A 234 -6.87 8.75 5.00
C ASP A 234 -7.20 7.88 3.78
N ILE A 235 -7.13 6.55 3.92
CA ILE A 235 -7.36 5.59 2.82
C ILE A 235 -8.83 5.61 2.39
N ASP A 236 -9.73 6.01 3.28
CA ASP A 236 -11.13 6.21 2.95
C ASP A 236 -11.37 7.49 2.10
N CYS A 237 -10.32 8.28 1.82
CA CYS A 237 -10.35 9.49 1.00
C CYS A 237 -9.57 9.30 -0.31
N GLU A 238 -9.91 10.12 -1.31
CA GLU A 238 -9.13 10.23 -2.54
C GLU A 238 -7.66 10.56 -2.23
N PRO A 239 -6.69 10.02 -2.98
CA PRO A 239 -5.28 10.30 -2.78
C PRO A 239 -5.00 11.81 -2.79
N PHE A 240 -4.18 12.27 -1.84
CA PHE A 240 -3.85 13.70 -1.77
C PHE A 240 -2.99 14.11 -2.98
N LYS A 241 -3.46 15.06 -3.77
CA LYS A 241 -2.68 15.63 -4.87
C LYS A 241 -1.59 16.57 -4.36
N LEU A 242 -0.35 16.10 -4.39
CA LEU A 242 0.81 16.87 -3.92
C LEU A 242 1.18 17.95 -4.93
N ASP A 243 0.80 19.19 -4.61
CA ASP A 243 1.21 20.36 -5.41
C ASP A 243 2.71 20.67 -5.22
N TYR A 244 3.53 20.23 -6.18
CA TYR A 244 4.98 20.47 -6.20
C TYR A 244 5.37 21.92 -6.48
N GLY A 245 4.46 22.75 -7.01
CA GLY A 245 4.67 24.20 -7.14
C GLY A 245 4.60 24.90 -5.78
N VAL A 246 3.87 24.31 -4.82
CA VAL A 246 3.76 24.79 -3.44
C VAL A 246 4.78 24.13 -2.51
N VAL A 247 5.14 22.87 -2.77
CA VAL A 247 6.13 22.15 -1.97
C VAL A 247 7.56 22.52 -2.33
N ASP A 248 8.21 23.26 -1.43
CA ASP A 248 9.62 23.64 -1.56
C ASP A 248 10.51 22.59 -0.88
N PHE A 249 10.99 21.62 -1.66
CA PHE A 249 11.89 20.54 -1.21
C PHE A 249 13.35 20.99 -1.01
N THR A 250 13.61 22.23 -0.63
CA THR A 250 14.97 22.70 -0.34
C THR A 250 15.35 22.41 1.12
N SER A 251 16.04 21.29 1.37
CA SER A 251 16.50 20.93 2.73
C SER A 251 17.79 20.12 2.76
N ILE A 252 18.78 20.67 3.46
CA ILE A 252 20.02 19.97 3.79
C ILE A 252 19.86 18.99 4.98
N CYS A 253 18.71 18.97 5.64
CA CYS A 253 18.47 18.21 6.87
C CYS A 253 17.54 17.01 6.67
N LEU A 254 16.72 16.98 5.62
CA LEU A 254 15.70 15.96 5.40
C LEU A 254 16.37 14.61 5.15
N LYS A 255 16.11 13.65 6.03
CA LYS A 255 16.66 12.28 6.02
C LYS A 255 15.60 11.22 5.71
N PHE A 256 14.36 11.46 6.13
CA PHE A 256 13.24 10.55 5.97
C PHE A 256 12.06 11.29 5.35
N LEU A 257 11.61 10.81 4.20
CA LEU A 257 10.37 11.24 3.56
C LEU A 257 9.46 10.05 3.40
N VAL A 258 8.31 10.08 4.08
CA VAL A 258 7.27 9.06 3.99
C VAL A 258 6.00 9.72 3.48
N LEU A 259 5.48 9.24 2.36
CA LEU A 259 4.24 9.66 1.75
C LEU A 259 3.33 8.43 1.63
N ASN A 260 2.10 8.54 2.14
CA ASN A 260 1.10 7.48 2.06
C ASN A 260 -0.22 8.00 1.49
N ASN A 261 -0.81 7.27 0.54
CA ASN A 261 -2.02 7.66 -0.19
C ASN A 261 -1.91 9.05 -0.83
N VAL A 262 -0.86 9.25 -1.64
CA VAL A 262 -0.52 10.53 -2.28
C VAL A 262 -0.42 10.37 -3.78
N CYS A 263 -1.07 11.28 -4.51
CA CYS A 263 -0.88 11.47 -5.92
C CYS A 263 0.29 12.44 -6.17
N ILE A 264 1.36 11.93 -6.77
CA ILE A 264 2.65 12.61 -6.94
C ILE A 264 2.88 12.89 -8.43
N ASP A 265 3.05 14.16 -8.78
CA ASP A 265 3.59 14.54 -10.09
C ASP A 265 5.07 14.13 -10.16
N ALA A 266 5.49 13.44 -11.23
CA ALA A 266 6.88 13.00 -11.40
C ALA A 266 7.93 14.12 -11.25
N ASN A 267 7.56 15.39 -11.48
CA ASN A 267 8.45 16.54 -11.26
C ASN A 267 8.80 16.78 -9.78
N VAL A 268 8.04 16.24 -8.82
CA VAL A 268 8.36 16.28 -7.38
C VAL A 268 9.74 15.73 -7.10
N PHE A 269 10.21 14.76 -7.89
CA PHE A 269 11.51 14.15 -7.67
C PHE A 269 12.68 15.03 -8.10
N TYR A 270 12.49 16.00 -9.01
CA TYR A 270 13.54 16.95 -9.40
C TYR A 270 14.12 17.70 -8.19
N PRO A 271 13.31 18.44 -7.40
CA PRO A 271 13.83 19.17 -6.25
C PRO A 271 14.26 18.24 -5.12
N ILE A 272 13.65 17.07 -4.95
CA ILE A 272 14.14 16.07 -3.98
C ILE A 272 15.57 15.65 -4.33
N ASN A 273 15.82 15.35 -5.62
CA ASN A 273 17.13 14.93 -6.09
C ASN A 273 18.19 16.03 -6.00
N SER A 274 17.85 17.27 -6.38
CA SER A 274 18.81 18.37 -6.40
C SER A 274 19.01 19.06 -5.05
N SER A 275 18.00 19.01 -4.18
CA SER A 275 17.90 19.93 -3.03
C SER A 275 17.73 19.23 -1.68
N CYS A 276 17.64 17.89 -1.65
CA CYS A 276 17.66 17.07 -0.43
C CYS A 276 18.87 16.12 -0.37
N PRO A 277 20.11 16.62 -0.23
CA PRO A 277 21.32 15.79 -0.29
C PRO A 277 21.48 14.81 0.88
N ALA A 278 20.72 14.98 1.97
CA ALA A 278 20.79 14.12 3.16
C ALA A 278 19.72 13.03 3.19
N LEU A 279 18.92 12.87 2.12
CA LEU A 279 17.82 11.92 2.08
C LEU A 279 18.35 10.49 2.06
N GLU A 280 18.13 9.79 3.18
CA GLU A 280 18.58 8.41 3.40
C GLU A 280 17.43 7.41 3.20
N ASN A 281 16.19 7.83 3.46
CA ASN A 281 15.02 6.96 3.45
C ASN A 281 13.87 7.62 2.69
N LEU A 282 13.39 6.95 1.64
CA LEU A 282 12.22 7.35 0.87
C LEU A 282 11.18 6.23 0.94
N GLU A 283 9.99 6.55 1.46
CA GLU A 283 8.85 5.64 1.47
C GLU A 283 7.66 6.28 0.74
N LEU A 284 7.21 5.65 -0.33
CA LEU A 284 5.99 5.96 -1.05
C LEU A 284 5.08 4.74 -0.88
N ARG A 285 3.92 4.90 -0.26
CA ARG A 285 2.97 3.83 0.01
C ARG A 285 1.61 4.21 -0.53
N ASP A 286 0.98 3.28 -1.24
CA ASP A 286 -0.32 3.47 -1.87
C ASP A 286 -0.36 4.79 -2.68
N CYS A 287 0.78 5.15 -3.30
CA CYS A 287 0.94 6.38 -4.06
C CYS A 287 0.60 6.15 -5.53
N SER A 288 0.06 7.17 -6.18
CA SER A 288 -0.10 7.24 -7.63
C SER A 288 0.90 8.23 -8.22
N LEU A 289 1.39 7.94 -9.43
CA LEU A 289 2.35 8.78 -10.14
C LEU A 289 1.69 9.40 -11.35
N GLU A 290 1.38 10.68 -11.27
CA GLU A 290 0.91 11.47 -12.41
C GLU A 290 2.10 11.96 -13.24
N ASN A 291 1.92 12.00 -14.55
CA ASN A 291 2.91 12.57 -15.46
C ASN A 291 2.31 13.79 -16.16
N PRO A 292 2.90 14.98 -16.03
CA PRO A 292 2.53 16.08 -16.87
C PRO A 292 3.03 15.82 -18.28
N GLN A 293 2.11 15.88 -19.23
CA GLN A 293 2.40 15.87 -20.66
C GLN A 293 3.55 16.87 -20.95
N HIS A 294 4.57 16.43 -21.71
CA HIS A 294 5.64 17.25 -22.32
C HIS A 294 6.97 17.52 -21.57
N ARG A 295 7.48 16.63 -20.70
CA ARG A 295 8.90 16.73 -20.27
C ARG A 295 9.64 15.40 -20.27
N ALA A 296 10.88 15.45 -20.75
CA ALA A 296 11.75 14.29 -20.87
C ALA A 296 12.04 13.63 -19.50
N PRO A 297 12.19 12.30 -19.46
CA PRO A 297 12.58 11.57 -18.26
C PRO A 297 13.91 12.09 -17.73
N MET A 298 13.95 12.54 -16.48
CA MET A 298 15.21 12.92 -15.85
C MET A 298 15.84 11.72 -15.17
N ILE A 299 17.12 11.47 -15.46
CA ILE A 299 17.90 10.48 -14.72
C ILE A 299 17.99 10.96 -13.27
N MET A 300 17.40 10.17 -12.37
CA MET A 300 17.41 10.44 -10.95
C MET A 300 18.63 9.78 -10.32
N THR A 301 19.29 10.45 -9.38
CA THR A 301 20.41 9.88 -8.63
C THR A 301 20.33 10.36 -7.20
N LEU A 302 19.56 9.67 -6.35
CA LEU A 302 19.48 9.97 -4.92
C LEU A 302 20.75 9.42 -4.25
N PRO A 303 21.79 10.24 -4.03
CA PRO A 303 23.15 9.74 -3.85
C PRO A 303 23.38 9.15 -2.45
N CYS A 304 22.56 9.56 -1.48
CA CYS A 304 22.64 9.13 -0.08
C CYS A 304 21.50 8.18 0.31
N LEU A 305 20.70 7.71 -0.66
CA LEU A 305 19.59 6.82 -0.40
C LEU A 305 20.12 5.48 0.11
N GLU A 306 19.67 5.07 1.28
CA GLU A 306 20.00 3.79 1.92
C GLU A 306 18.82 2.83 1.81
N VAL A 307 17.60 3.32 2.04
CA VAL A 307 16.36 2.54 1.98
C VAL A 307 15.34 3.21 1.08
N ALA A 308 14.75 2.43 0.18
CA ALA A 308 13.63 2.84 -0.65
C ALA A 308 12.47 1.85 -0.52
N ILE A 309 11.29 2.35 -0.19
CA ILE A 309 10.05 1.58 -0.22
C ILE A 309 9.10 2.29 -1.17
N VAL A 310 8.74 1.64 -2.25
CA VAL A 310 7.86 2.17 -3.29
C VAL A 310 6.76 1.14 -3.50
N ILE A 311 5.61 1.40 -2.90
CA ILE A 311 4.38 0.62 -3.01
C ILE A 311 3.37 1.52 -3.70
N LEU A 312 3.00 1.19 -4.93
CA LEU A 312 2.08 1.99 -5.76
C LEU A 312 0.73 1.30 -5.89
N ASP A 313 -0.33 2.08 -6.01
CA ASP A 313 -1.72 1.58 -6.14
C ASP A 313 -2.23 1.63 -7.60
N GLU A 314 -3.21 0.77 -7.92
CA GLU A 314 -3.78 0.51 -9.25
C GLU A 314 -4.81 1.56 -9.72
N PHE A 315 -5.26 2.45 -8.83
CA PHE A 315 -6.37 3.35 -9.14
C PHE A 315 -5.97 4.50 -10.09
N PHE A 316 -5.93 4.17 -11.38
CA PHE A 316 -6.18 5.12 -12.46
C PHE A 316 -7.67 5.46 -12.47
N HIS A 317 -8.08 6.50 -11.75
CA HIS A 317 -9.18 7.31 -12.24
C HIS A 317 -8.59 8.31 -13.21
N SER A 318 -8.62 7.94 -14.49
CA SER A 318 -8.50 8.90 -15.59
C SER A 318 -9.49 10.03 -15.29
N THR A 319 -8.94 11.20 -14.94
CA THR A 319 -9.55 12.52 -15.01
C THR A 319 -11.03 12.53 -15.39
N ASP A 320 -11.89 12.76 -14.40
CA ASP A 320 -13.31 13.16 -14.56
C ASP A 320 -13.47 14.56 -15.21
N ASP A 321 -12.45 15.04 -15.94
CA ASP A 321 -12.43 16.29 -16.70
C ASP A 321 -12.42 16.07 -18.24
N LEU A 322 -12.61 14.83 -18.73
CA LEU A 322 -12.72 14.53 -20.17
C LEU A 322 -14.16 14.56 -20.70
N ALA A 323 -14.99 15.49 -20.22
CA ALA A 323 -16.31 15.71 -20.80
C ALA A 323 -16.29 16.52 -22.12
N ASP A 324 -15.14 17.08 -22.54
CA ASP A 324 -15.09 18.02 -23.67
C ASP A 324 -13.88 17.85 -24.61
N MET A 325 -13.38 16.62 -24.84
CA MET A 325 -12.36 16.41 -25.89
C MET A 325 -12.89 15.54 -27.04
N ASP A 326 -13.01 16.20 -28.19
CA ASP A 326 -13.37 15.67 -29.51
C ASP A 326 -12.73 14.29 -29.77
N GLU A 327 -13.56 13.33 -30.19
CA GLU A 327 -13.12 12.05 -30.73
C GLU A 327 -12.39 12.28 -32.06
N GLY A 328 -11.09 12.61 -32.01
CA GLY A 328 -10.42 12.99 -33.25
C GLY A 328 -8.94 13.30 -33.21
N GLU A 329 -8.17 12.87 -32.21
CA GLU A 329 -6.70 12.84 -32.32
C GLU A 329 -6.15 11.59 -31.64
N GLU A 330 -5.82 10.55 -32.42
CA GLU A 330 -4.78 9.59 -32.03
C GLU A 330 -3.47 10.38 -31.94
N GLN A 331 -3.22 10.99 -30.77
CA GLN A 331 -1.92 11.57 -30.48
C GLN A 331 -0.93 10.43 -30.24
N ASP A 332 0.10 10.37 -31.07
CA ASP A 332 1.35 9.66 -30.80
C ASP A 332 1.78 10.00 -29.37
N GLY A 333 1.49 9.09 -28.43
CA GLY A 333 1.78 9.31 -27.02
C GLY A 333 3.28 9.35 -26.82
N GLU A 334 3.83 10.55 -26.67
CA GLU A 334 5.25 10.73 -26.33
C GLU A 334 5.58 9.85 -25.10
N GLU A 335 6.51 8.94 -25.34
CA GLU A 335 6.97 7.87 -24.47
C GLU A 335 7.76 8.48 -23.30
N ILE A 336 7.17 8.54 -22.10
CA ILE A 336 7.82 9.20 -20.96
C ILE A 336 8.03 8.22 -19.80
N ASN A 337 9.29 8.11 -19.41
CA ASN A 337 9.86 7.32 -18.33
C ASN A 337 9.81 8.15 -17.02
N HIS A 338 9.37 7.55 -15.91
CA HIS A 338 9.22 8.18 -14.60
C HIS A 338 10.56 8.32 -13.86
N GLY A 339 11.61 7.66 -14.33
CA GLY A 339 12.98 7.72 -13.83
C GLY A 339 13.18 7.04 -12.47
N ILE A 340 12.13 6.46 -11.88
CA ILE A 340 12.11 5.99 -10.49
C ILE A 340 13.21 4.97 -10.27
N VAL A 341 13.32 3.99 -11.17
CA VAL A 341 14.34 2.94 -11.08
C VAL A 341 15.75 3.52 -11.00
N SER A 342 16.05 4.52 -11.84
CA SER A 342 17.38 5.15 -11.86
C SER A 342 17.72 5.84 -10.52
N GLY A 343 16.72 6.44 -9.88
CA GLY A 343 16.87 7.11 -8.58
C GLY A 343 17.17 6.16 -7.42
N LEU A 344 16.80 4.89 -7.54
CA LEU A 344 16.98 3.89 -6.47
C LEU A 344 18.34 3.18 -6.50
N THR A 345 19.15 3.42 -7.52
CA THR A 345 20.39 2.65 -7.81
C THR A 345 21.46 2.71 -6.72
N LYS A 346 21.40 3.68 -5.80
CA LYS A 346 22.32 3.80 -4.66
C LYS A 346 21.82 3.15 -3.37
N ALA A 347 20.55 2.75 -3.31
CA ALA A 347 19.95 2.13 -2.14
C ALA A 347 20.56 0.77 -1.80
N ARG A 348 20.67 0.47 -0.50
CA ARG A 348 21.04 -0.85 0.03
C ARG A 348 19.85 -1.78 0.19
N SER A 349 18.67 -1.21 0.45
CA SER A 349 17.42 -1.96 0.59
C SER A 349 16.34 -1.32 -0.27
N ILE A 350 15.76 -2.11 -1.17
CA ILE A 350 14.66 -1.67 -2.03
C ILE A 350 13.45 -2.59 -1.80
N GLU A 351 12.29 -2.03 -1.54
CA GLU A 351 10.99 -2.70 -1.66
C GLU A 351 10.20 -2.02 -2.77
N LEU A 352 9.95 -2.72 -3.87
CA LEU A 352 9.28 -2.19 -5.05
C LEU A 352 8.08 -3.07 -5.41
N ILE A 353 6.89 -2.61 -5.02
CA ILE A 353 5.62 -3.28 -5.27
C ILE A 353 4.77 -2.31 -6.09
N ALA A 354 4.56 -2.60 -7.36
CA ALA A 354 3.78 -1.72 -8.20
C ALA A 354 2.98 -2.52 -9.23
N PRO A 355 1.78 -2.05 -9.61
CA PRO A 355 1.01 -2.61 -10.70
C PRO A 355 1.51 -2.04 -12.02
N LEU A 356 2.70 -2.47 -12.42
CA LEU A 356 3.39 -1.87 -13.56
C LEU A 356 2.84 -2.46 -14.87
N ARG A 357 2.57 -1.58 -15.84
CA ARG A 357 2.54 -1.96 -17.26
C ARG A 357 3.95 -2.37 -17.69
N GLU A 358 4.04 -3.49 -18.42
CA GLU A 358 5.29 -4.14 -18.83
C GLU A 358 6.15 -3.26 -19.75
N ASP A 359 5.56 -2.45 -20.62
CA ASP A 359 6.26 -1.69 -21.66
C ASP A 359 7.05 -0.48 -21.13
N LYS A 360 6.47 0.30 -20.22
CA LYS A 360 7.06 1.58 -19.75
C LYS A 360 8.23 1.39 -18.79
N PHE A 361 8.10 0.42 -17.89
CA PHE A 361 9.08 0.21 -16.82
C PHE A 361 10.27 -0.63 -17.28
N GLU A 362 10.08 -1.53 -18.24
CA GLU A 362 11.17 -2.30 -18.84
C GLU A 362 12.23 -1.39 -19.45
N MET A 363 11.83 -0.34 -20.19
CA MET A 363 12.81 0.61 -20.74
C MET A 363 13.63 1.32 -19.65
N GLU A 364 13.05 1.65 -18.49
CA GLU A 364 13.80 2.26 -17.38
C GLU A 364 14.77 1.26 -16.76
N ILE A 365 14.32 0.02 -16.60
CA ILE A 365 15.13 -1.08 -16.10
C ILE A 365 16.33 -1.29 -17.03
N TRP A 366 16.13 -1.42 -18.35
CA TRP A 366 17.22 -1.61 -19.31
C TRP A 366 18.19 -0.43 -19.40
N THR A 367 17.73 0.77 -19.08
CA THR A 367 18.56 2.00 -19.09
C THR A 367 19.14 2.34 -17.71
N SER A 368 18.79 1.58 -16.66
CA SER A 368 19.27 1.82 -15.30
C SER A 368 20.75 1.42 -15.12
N PRO A 369 21.53 2.20 -14.34
CA PRO A 369 22.89 1.83 -13.98
C PRO A 369 22.90 0.64 -13.00
N MET A 370 24.08 0.08 -12.72
CA MET A 370 24.22 -1.02 -11.74
C MET A 370 23.78 -0.59 -10.34
N PHE A 371 23.10 -1.52 -9.65
CA PHE A 371 22.72 -1.45 -8.25
C PHE A 371 23.90 -1.88 -7.36
N ASP A 372 24.98 -1.09 -7.40
CA ASP A 372 26.28 -1.45 -6.82
C ASP A 372 26.26 -1.68 -5.30
N ASN A 373 25.24 -1.18 -4.60
CA ASN A 373 25.12 -1.22 -3.14
C ASN A 373 23.99 -2.12 -2.63
N LEU A 374 23.17 -2.68 -3.53
CA LEU A 374 21.93 -3.35 -3.14
C LEU A 374 22.22 -4.68 -2.44
N ILE A 375 21.73 -4.81 -1.20
CA ILE A 375 21.90 -5.99 -0.34
C ILE A 375 20.56 -6.71 -0.17
N SER A 376 19.46 -5.96 -0.07
CA SER A 376 18.10 -6.49 0.15
C SER A 376 17.15 -5.97 -0.91
N LEU A 377 16.43 -6.87 -1.57
CA LEU A 377 15.46 -6.54 -2.61
C LEU A 377 14.13 -7.23 -2.34
N THR A 378 13.04 -6.47 -2.33
CA THR A 378 11.67 -6.98 -2.32
C THR A 378 10.95 -6.55 -3.59
N LEU A 379 10.40 -7.50 -4.35
CA LEU A 379 9.63 -7.23 -5.56
C LEU A 379 8.19 -7.72 -5.43
N GLY A 380 7.26 -6.98 -6.03
CA GLY A 380 5.87 -7.40 -6.23
C GLY A 380 5.70 -8.42 -7.37
N GLU A 381 4.44 -8.73 -7.70
CA GLU A 381 4.09 -9.76 -8.69
C GLU A 381 4.57 -9.48 -10.11
N TRP A 382 4.73 -8.20 -10.46
CA TRP A 382 5.23 -7.75 -11.77
C TRP A 382 6.63 -8.29 -12.12
N CYS A 383 7.43 -8.75 -11.15
CA CYS A 383 8.72 -9.38 -11.45
C CYS A 383 8.62 -10.69 -12.23
N MET A 384 7.40 -11.24 -12.34
CA MET A 384 7.08 -12.47 -13.07
C MET A 384 6.70 -12.21 -14.54
N SER A 385 6.61 -10.95 -14.97
CA SER A 385 6.31 -10.57 -16.36
C SER A 385 7.43 -10.97 -17.31
N ASN A 386 7.10 -11.05 -18.61
CA ASN A 386 8.07 -11.22 -19.71
C ASN A 386 9.15 -12.27 -19.40
N GLU A 387 8.73 -13.50 -19.08
CA GLU A 387 9.64 -14.60 -18.72
C GLU A 387 10.63 -14.26 -17.58
N PHE A 388 10.15 -13.55 -16.55
CA PHE A 388 10.95 -13.12 -15.40
C PHE A 388 12.05 -12.10 -15.75
N SER A 389 11.95 -11.44 -16.91
CA SER A 389 12.92 -10.45 -17.39
C SER A 389 13.24 -9.37 -16.35
N PRO A 390 12.26 -8.73 -15.67
CA PRO A 390 12.61 -7.75 -14.66
C PRO A 390 13.36 -8.34 -13.46
N LEU A 391 12.95 -9.53 -13.01
CA LEU A 391 13.65 -10.24 -11.93
C LEU A 391 15.10 -10.53 -12.33
N LEU A 392 15.32 -11.06 -13.53
CA LEU A 392 16.66 -11.35 -14.05
C LEU A 392 17.51 -10.10 -14.16
N HIS A 393 16.94 -8.97 -14.58
CA HIS A 393 17.67 -7.69 -14.61
C HIS A 393 18.16 -7.30 -13.21
N PHE A 394 17.28 -7.28 -12.20
CA PHE A 394 17.73 -6.95 -10.85
C PHE A 394 18.79 -7.91 -10.33
N LEU A 395 18.65 -9.21 -10.60
CA LEU A 395 19.68 -10.19 -10.24
C LEU A 395 21.02 -9.85 -10.92
N TRP A 396 21.03 -9.61 -12.23
CA TRP A 396 22.25 -9.35 -13.01
C TRP A 396 22.95 -8.04 -12.68
N TYR A 397 22.19 -7.02 -12.28
CA TYR A 397 22.70 -5.69 -12.04
C TYR A 397 22.89 -5.39 -10.54
N SER A 398 22.71 -6.39 -9.66
CA SER A 398 22.89 -6.26 -8.20
C SER A 398 23.93 -7.27 -7.67
N PRO A 399 25.23 -7.03 -7.88
CA PRO A 399 26.28 -8.00 -7.59
C PRO A 399 26.46 -8.32 -6.09
N LEU A 400 25.95 -7.47 -5.19
CA LEU A 400 26.07 -7.62 -3.74
C LEU A 400 24.78 -8.13 -3.08
N LEU A 401 23.77 -8.53 -3.86
CA LEU A 401 22.47 -8.91 -3.34
C LEU A 401 22.57 -10.15 -2.45
N GLU A 402 22.13 -10.04 -1.20
CA GLU A 402 22.15 -11.13 -0.21
C GLU A 402 20.75 -11.68 0.07
N ASP A 403 19.75 -10.80 0.14
CA ASP A 403 18.36 -11.11 0.51
C ASP A 403 17.40 -10.73 -0.63
N LEU A 404 16.72 -11.73 -1.19
CA LEU A 404 15.64 -11.52 -2.18
C LEU A 404 14.28 -11.91 -1.57
N THR A 405 13.29 -11.04 -1.66
CA THR A 405 11.91 -11.32 -1.25
C THR A 405 10.96 -11.08 -2.42
N LEU A 406 10.12 -12.06 -2.74
CA LEU A 406 9.11 -11.95 -3.78
C LEU A 406 7.73 -12.00 -3.14
N LYS A 407 6.91 -10.96 -3.34
CA LYS A 407 5.55 -10.84 -2.80
C LYS A 407 4.52 -11.04 -3.91
N LEU A 408 4.18 -12.30 -4.17
CA LEU A 408 3.23 -12.72 -5.21
C LEU A 408 1.81 -12.81 -4.62
N ASN A 409 1.23 -11.64 -4.33
CA ASN A 409 0.02 -11.51 -3.51
C ASN A 409 -1.18 -10.88 -4.23
N MET A 410 -1.07 -10.47 -5.50
CA MET A 410 -2.13 -9.74 -6.19
C MET A 410 -3.10 -10.69 -6.89
N GLU A 411 -4.36 -10.26 -7.00
CA GLU A 411 -5.44 -10.96 -7.69
C GLU A 411 -5.20 -10.93 -9.20
N VAL A 412 -4.30 -11.76 -9.71
CA VAL A 412 -4.01 -11.89 -11.14
C VAL A 412 -3.57 -10.56 -11.76
N CYS A 413 -2.26 -10.36 -11.86
CA CYS A 413 -1.72 -9.38 -12.81
C CYS A 413 -2.23 -9.72 -14.23
N GLU A 414 -3.32 -9.09 -14.69
CA GLU A 414 -3.91 -9.30 -16.03
C GLU A 414 -2.88 -9.01 -17.13
N TYR A 415 -1.91 -8.16 -16.83
CA TYR A 415 -0.79 -7.79 -17.71
C TYR A 415 0.24 -8.90 -17.86
N CYS A 416 0.53 -9.66 -16.79
CA CYS A 416 1.50 -10.76 -16.79
C CYS A 416 1.05 -11.97 -17.64
N LEU A 417 -0.13 -11.89 -18.26
CA LEU A 417 -0.70 -12.87 -19.18
C LEU A 417 -0.52 -12.48 -20.67
N GLN A 418 0.04 -11.30 -20.97
CA GLN A 418 0.23 -10.81 -22.33
C GLN A 418 1.64 -11.19 -22.83
N GLU A 419 1.75 -11.62 -24.10
CA GLU A 419 3.05 -11.89 -24.74
C GLU A 419 3.63 -10.58 -25.30
N PRO A 420 4.88 -10.21 -24.97
CA PRO A 420 5.49 -8.99 -25.48
C PRO A 420 5.97 -9.14 -26.94
N PRO A 421 6.10 -8.03 -27.68
CA PRO A 421 6.44 -8.03 -29.11
C PRO A 421 7.91 -8.41 -29.43
N THR A 422 8.82 -8.46 -28.44
CA THR A 422 10.22 -8.87 -28.65
C THR A 422 10.92 -9.23 -27.35
N ALA A 423 11.36 -10.48 -27.19
CA ALA A 423 12.17 -10.92 -26.06
C ALA A 423 13.63 -10.40 -26.19
N PRO A 424 14.26 -9.88 -25.13
CA PRO A 424 15.67 -9.53 -25.17
C PRO A 424 16.56 -10.78 -25.11
N PRO A 425 17.76 -10.74 -25.70
CA PRO A 425 18.68 -11.88 -25.68
C PRO A 425 19.25 -12.07 -24.27
N LEU A 426 18.78 -13.10 -23.57
CA LEU A 426 19.35 -13.56 -22.31
C LEU A 426 20.71 -14.24 -22.59
N VAL A 427 21.78 -13.45 -22.71
CA VAL A 427 23.15 -13.94 -22.87
C VAL A 427 24.08 -13.23 -21.90
N LYS A 428 23.92 -13.54 -20.61
CA LYS A 428 24.98 -13.34 -19.63
C LYS A 428 25.00 -14.55 -18.70
N GLU A 429 26.12 -15.25 -18.66
CA GLU A 429 26.39 -16.19 -17.58
C GLU A 429 26.43 -15.37 -16.28
N PHE A 430 25.43 -15.58 -15.42
CA PHE A 430 25.31 -14.89 -14.16
C PHE A 430 25.48 -15.87 -13.01
N THR A 431 26.23 -15.44 -12.01
CA THR A 431 26.44 -16.15 -10.75
C THR A 431 26.03 -15.20 -9.62
N ALA A 432 24.96 -15.53 -8.91
CA ALA A 432 24.54 -14.79 -7.71
C ALA A 432 25.39 -15.23 -6.51
N ASP A 433 26.68 -14.90 -6.55
CA ASP A 433 27.64 -15.42 -5.58
C ASP A 433 27.35 -14.97 -4.13
N TYR A 434 26.56 -13.92 -3.92
CA TYR A 434 26.28 -13.39 -2.59
C TYR A 434 24.85 -13.64 -2.12
N LEU A 435 23.98 -14.22 -2.96
CA LEU A 435 22.60 -14.47 -2.61
C LEU A 435 22.52 -15.60 -1.57
N LYS A 436 22.09 -15.25 -0.35
CA LYS A 436 22.05 -16.14 0.82
C LYS A 436 20.63 -16.58 1.17
N LYS A 437 19.63 -15.79 0.79
CA LYS A 437 18.26 -16.04 1.21
C LYS A 437 17.28 -15.56 0.15
N ILE A 438 16.35 -16.43 -0.19
CA ILE A 438 15.21 -16.12 -1.05
C ILE A 438 13.94 -16.41 -0.28
N THR A 439 13.07 -15.42 -0.10
CA THR A 439 11.76 -15.59 0.53
C THR A 439 10.66 -15.34 -0.50
N ILE A 440 9.84 -16.34 -0.77
CA ILE A 440 8.74 -16.22 -1.74
C ILE A 440 7.43 -16.31 -0.98
N TYR A 441 6.69 -15.20 -0.93
CA TYR A 441 5.30 -15.18 -0.52
C TYR A 441 4.45 -15.46 -1.75
N PHE A 442 3.62 -16.50 -1.70
CA PHE A 442 2.87 -16.96 -2.86
C PHE A 442 1.54 -17.55 -2.47
N TRP A 443 0.63 -17.61 -3.44
CA TRP A 443 -0.64 -18.29 -3.29
C TRP A 443 -0.54 -19.81 -3.57
N LEU A 444 -1.19 -20.63 -2.73
CA LEU A 444 -1.22 -22.10 -2.85
C LEU A 444 -1.96 -22.53 -4.13
N GLY A 445 -1.22 -23.01 -5.13
CA GLY A 445 -1.75 -23.41 -6.43
C GLY A 445 -1.26 -22.54 -7.59
N ASP A 446 -0.44 -21.52 -7.33
CA ASP A 446 0.17 -20.70 -8.37
C ASP A 446 1.18 -21.53 -9.19
N GLU A 447 0.80 -21.91 -10.41
CA GLU A 447 1.64 -22.71 -11.30
C GLU A 447 2.93 -21.98 -11.71
N ARG A 448 2.95 -20.64 -11.68
CA ARG A 448 4.12 -19.83 -12.04
C ARG A 448 5.26 -19.98 -11.05
N VAL A 449 4.96 -20.31 -9.79
CA VAL A 449 5.97 -20.55 -8.75
C VAL A 449 6.88 -21.73 -9.14
N SER A 450 6.35 -22.74 -9.82
CA SER A 450 7.15 -23.88 -10.29
C SER A 450 8.18 -23.45 -11.36
N LYS A 451 7.78 -22.58 -12.29
CA LYS A 451 8.67 -22.00 -13.31
C LYS A 451 9.74 -21.11 -12.67
N LEU A 452 9.34 -20.26 -11.72
CA LEU A 452 10.24 -19.40 -10.95
C LEU A 452 11.29 -20.21 -10.18
N LEU A 453 10.88 -21.29 -9.51
CA LEU A 453 11.82 -22.18 -8.80
C LEU A 453 12.81 -22.84 -9.76
N THR A 454 12.37 -23.20 -10.96
CA THR A 454 13.26 -23.77 -12.00
C THR A 454 14.30 -22.75 -12.47
N LEU A 455 13.90 -21.48 -12.60
CA LEU A 455 14.78 -20.37 -12.96
C LEU A 455 15.79 -20.02 -11.84
N LEU A 456 15.35 -20.05 -10.58
CA LEU A 456 16.21 -19.70 -9.43
C LEU A 456 17.14 -20.84 -9.01
N ALA A 457 16.78 -22.10 -9.26
CA ALA A 457 17.58 -23.28 -8.90
C ALA A 457 19.06 -23.22 -9.34
N PRO A 458 19.41 -22.85 -10.59
CA PRO A 458 20.81 -22.72 -11.01
C PRO A 458 21.54 -21.50 -10.43
N ILE A 459 20.80 -20.51 -9.93
CA ILE A 459 21.34 -19.25 -9.40
C ILE A 459 21.71 -19.40 -7.91
N CYS A 460 21.00 -20.27 -7.19
CA CYS A 460 21.18 -20.46 -5.75
C CYS A 460 22.36 -21.39 -5.44
N LYS A 461 23.10 -21.08 -4.37
CA LYS A 461 24.13 -21.98 -3.82
C LYS A 461 23.53 -23.20 -3.13
N SER A 462 22.38 -23.03 -2.46
CA SER A 462 21.63 -24.08 -1.80
C SER A 462 20.12 -23.90 -1.99
N LEU A 463 19.39 -25.01 -2.11
CA LEU A 463 17.92 -25.00 -2.14
C LEU A 463 17.31 -24.72 -0.74
N GLU A 464 18.07 -24.88 0.34
CA GLU A 464 17.64 -24.55 1.71
C GLU A 464 17.51 -23.03 1.93
N ASP A 465 18.14 -22.23 1.07
CA ASP A 465 18.09 -20.77 1.11
C ASP A 465 16.73 -20.23 0.62
N ILE A 466 15.92 -21.07 -0.03
CA ILE A 466 14.60 -20.72 -0.55
C ILE A 466 13.51 -21.05 0.47
N LYS A 467 12.96 -20.00 1.09
CA LYS A 467 11.83 -20.08 2.00
C LYS A 467 10.52 -19.75 1.28
N LEU A 468 9.69 -20.77 1.11
CA LEU A 468 8.33 -20.63 0.58
C LEU A 468 7.34 -20.33 1.72
N ILE A 469 6.61 -19.23 1.63
CA ILE A 469 5.61 -18.81 2.62
C ILE A 469 4.24 -18.67 1.92
N PRO A 470 3.29 -19.58 2.19
CA PRO A 470 1.93 -19.44 1.69
C PRO A 470 1.30 -18.13 2.19
N SER A 471 0.71 -17.38 1.28
CA SER A 471 0.04 -16.11 1.53
C SER A 471 -1.42 -16.21 1.10
N THR A 472 -2.29 -15.53 1.85
CA THR A 472 -3.70 -15.35 1.49
C THR A 472 -3.85 -13.95 0.87
N PRO A 473 -4.41 -13.82 -0.35
CA PRO A 473 -4.62 -12.51 -0.97
C PRO A 473 -5.41 -11.57 -0.05
N PRO A 474 -5.14 -10.25 -0.06
CA PRO A 474 -5.80 -9.29 0.84
C PRO A 474 -7.34 -9.32 0.77
N GLY A 475 -7.93 -9.39 -0.43
CA GLY A 475 -9.39 -9.50 -0.65
C GLY A 475 -9.98 -10.85 -0.23
N VAL A 476 -9.17 -11.91 -0.29
CA VAL A 476 -9.57 -13.29 0.00
C VAL A 476 -9.54 -13.61 1.50
N ARG A 477 -8.78 -12.85 2.31
CA ARG A 477 -8.62 -13.11 3.76
C ARG A 477 -9.95 -13.07 4.53
N ALA A 478 -10.86 -12.16 4.15
CA ALA A 478 -12.20 -12.07 4.73
C ALA A 478 -13.05 -13.30 4.39
N PHE A 479 -13.01 -13.77 3.14
CA PHE A 479 -13.70 -14.96 2.68
C PHE A 479 -13.09 -16.25 3.27
N VAL A 480 -11.76 -16.36 3.34
CA VAL A 480 -11.07 -17.46 4.03
C VAL A 480 -11.52 -17.53 5.48
N SER A 481 -11.56 -16.41 6.19
CA SER A 481 -12.03 -16.37 7.58
C SER A 481 -13.49 -16.79 7.71
N ARG A 482 -14.34 -16.43 6.74
CA ARG A 482 -15.76 -16.82 6.69
C ARG A 482 -15.94 -18.32 6.41
N VAL A 483 -15.26 -18.87 5.41
CA VAL A 483 -15.27 -20.30 5.06
C VAL A 483 -14.68 -21.15 6.20
N GLN A 484 -13.61 -20.68 6.85
CA GLN A 484 -13.05 -21.36 8.03
C GLN A 484 -14.01 -21.41 9.22
N ARG A 485 -14.91 -20.43 9.38
CA ARG A 485 -15.97 -20.47 10.41
C ARG A 485 -17.08 -21.46 10.06
N ILE A 486 -17.39 -21.64 8.78
CA ILE A 486 -18.43 -22.58 8.30
C ILE A 486 -17.96 -24.04 8.44
N ILE A 487 -16.67 -24.29 8.26
CA ILE A 487 -16.08 -25.63 8.35
C ILE A 487 -15.68 -26.04 9.78
N LYS A 488 -15.68 -25.09 10.73
CA LYS A 488 -15.46 -25.36 12.17
C LYS A 488 -16.76 -25.79 12.81
#